data_AF-A0A975KTT4-F1
#
_entry.id   AF-A0A975KTT4-F1
#
_cell.length_a   1.000
_cell.length_b   1.000
_cell.length_c   1.000
_cell.angle_alpha   90.00
_cell.angle_beta   90.00
_cell.angle_gamma   90.00
#
_symmetry.space_group_name_H-M   'P 1'
#
loop_
_entity.id
_entity.type
_entity.pdbx_description
1 polymer ?
#
loop_
_entity_poly.entity_id
_entity_poly.type
_entity_poly.pdbx_seq_one_letter_code
_entity_poly.pdbx_strand_id
1 'polypeptide(L)'
;MKPMLLTSANEIPVGNEWIYEVKYDGFRCILIWDDKSPTFISRNGNDLTHLFPEIIQFYTSIYEQVAPFLPITADGELVHLINEFKSDFSIVQSRGRMRNEKVISKHVEKHPCSYIMFDLLRIKGKDLTNSPLSTRKAELHRIFQSTGNIQVIAVYEDADLVWNIAQVNNSEGIVAKRKTSDWMGGQRTNQWLKIKNWKYVTVVLTKYNQENGYFHGSVYQMESLVEITVFRYGFTDEERQTLVDFIQKKGTKVAQDNWELSPFICVDVACIDFDGKKLREPRFHKFNFDINPGQVNWREMQKQLHPIPPSIQITHPDKPIWPAIDIKKDDYLYYLQQIAPHLLPFLHDRHLTAIRFPHGVPGESFYQKNAPDYTPDFIATKQHEDIRYIVCNDLQSLLWLGNQLALEFHVPFQTTNTNCPTEVVFDLDPPSVSAFSLAIEAALNMKAIFDQFNLQSFVKTSGGKGIQVYIPLPKDVFTYEDTRIFTEFVCRFLCEQKPQSFTIERLKKNRHNKLYLDYVQHAEGKTIIAPYSPRGNEQGLIATPLYWEEVTDKLRPTLFPMPVVLERIKNQGDPFKNFREIGEEQKFEVVLNQLRDLMK
;
A
#
# COMPACT_ATOMS: atom_id res chain seq x y z
N MET A 1 26.00 3.26 21.53
CA MET A 1 25.85 4.66 21.05
C MET A 1 24.38 5.03 21.08
N LYS A 2 23.96 6.13 21.73
CA LYS A 2 22.54 6.53 21.80
C LYS A 2 22.17 7.39 20.57
N PRO A 3 21.10 7.08 19.82
CA PRO A 3 20.65 7.89 18.68
C PRO A 3 20.43 9.37 19.02
N MET A 4 20.69 10.26 18.06
CA MET A 4 20.35 11.69 18.16
C MET A 4 18.83 11.88 18.22
N LEU A 5 18.36 12.89 18.97
CA LEU A 5 16.92 13.11 19.21
C LEU A 5 16.39 14.30 18.40
N LEU A 6 15.23 14.12 17.78
CA LEU A 6 14.56 15.15 16.96
C LEU A 6 13.70 16.10 17.80
N THR A 7 13.94 17.41 17.71
CA THR A 7 13.11 18.45 18.36
C THR A 7 11.80 18.62 17.59
N SER A 8 10.66 18.72 18.29
CA SER A 8 9.37 18.95 17.61
C SER A 8 9.26 20.39 17.16
N ALA A 9 8.81 20.61 15.92
CA ALA A 9 8.48 21.93 15.39
C ALA A 9 7.04 21.93 14.85
N ASN A 10 6.38 23.09 14.91
CA ASN A 10 5.04 23.27 14.36
C ASN A 10 5.08 23.78 12.91
N GLU A 11 6.16 24.48 12.54
CA GLU A 11 6.38 25.04 11.22
C GLU A 11 7.60 24.38 10.57
N ILE A 12 7.56 24.27 9.25
CA ILE A 12 8.68 23.75 8.46
C ILE A 12 9.70 24.88 8.31
N PRO A 13 10.94 24.73 8.80
CA PRO A 13 11.95 25.76 8.58
C PRO A 13 12.26 25.84 7.09
N VAL A 14 12.44 27.04 6.56
CA VAL A 14 12.78 27.29 5.15
C VAL A 14 14.18 27.90 5.04
N GLY A 15 14.91 27.57 3.98
CA GLY A 15 16.23 28.12 3.70
C GLY A 15 17.20 27.11 3.11
N ASN A 16 18.18 27.60 2.34
CA ASN A 16 19.14 26.77 1.62
C ASN A 16 20.08 25.96 2.54
N GLU A 17 20.14 26.30 3.82
CA GLU A 17 20.88 25.57 4.84
C GLU A 17 20.19 24.28 5.31
N TRP A 18 18.92 24.08 4.94
CA TRP A 18 18.15 22.91 5.32
C TRP A 18 18.12 21.86 4.21
N ILE A 19 17.99 20.62 4.65
CA ILE A 19 17.51 19.49 3.83
C ILE A 19 16.33 18.86 4.54
N TYR A 20 15.50 18.17 3.76
CA TYR A 20 14.29 17.56 4.25
C TYR A 20 14.24 16.09 3.87
N GLU A 21 13.68 15.29 4.77
CA GLU A 21 13.52 13.86 4.63
C GLU A 21 12.10 13.49 5.06
N VAL A 22 11.49 12.51 4.39
CA VAL A 22 10.23 11.93 4.88
C VAL A 22 10.49 11.23 6.21
N LYS A 23 9.62 11.43 7.18
CA LYS A 23 9.73 10.81 8.49
C LYS A 23 9.05 9.45 8.46
N TYR A 24 9.75 8.40 8.89
CA TYR A 24 9.18 7.07 9.12
C TYR A 24 8.95 6.82 10.63
N ASP A 25 8.13 5.84 10.97
CA ASP A 25 7.96 5.32 12.33
C ASP A 25 8.32 3.82 12.35
N GLY A 26 9.31 3.47 13.17
CA GLY A 26 9.76 2.09 13.29
C GLY A 26 10.52 1.86 14.58
N PHE A 27 11.48 0.94 14.54
CA PHE A 27 12.48 0.83 15.59
C PHE A 27 13.76 1.56 15.17
N ARG A 28 13.97 2.73 15.77
CA ARG A 28 15.25 3.45 15.71
C ARG A 28 16.40 2.55 16.20
N CYS A 29 17.37 2.28 15.34
CA CYS A 29 18.54 1.48 15.69
C CYS A 29 19.81 1.93 14.96
N ILE A 30 20.94 1.65 15.60
CA ILE A 30 22.28 1.83 15.05
C ILE A 30 22.70 0.53 14.39
N LEU A 31 23.00 0.61 13.10
CA LEU A 31 23.70 -0.44 12.37
C LEU A 31 25.18 -0.42 12.77
N ILE A 32 25.71 -1.57 13.18
CA ILE A 32 27.14 -1.79 13.39
C ILE A 32 27.55 -2.92 12.45
N TRP A 33 28.42 -2.61 11.49
CA TRP A 33 28.89 -3.57 10.50
C TRP A 33 30.41 -3.56 10.48
N ASP A 34 31.01 -4.55 11.13
CA ASP A 34 32.47 -4.64 11.28
C ASP A 34 33.09 -5.77 10.44
N ASP A 35 32.35 -6.84 10.16
CA ASP A 35 32.81 -8.03 9.43
C ASP A 35 31.65 -8.61 8.57
N LYS A 36 31.57 -9.93 8.34
CA LYS A 36 30.60 -10.58 7.44
C LYS A 36 29.12 -10.26 7.70
N SER A 37 28.70 -10.12 8.95
CA SER A 37 27.29 -9.86 9.29
C SER A 37 27.13 -8.55 10.06
N PRO A 38 26.13 -7.72 9.71
CA PRO A 38 25.78 -6.55 10.50
C PRO A 38 25.05 -6.94 11.80
N THR A 39 25.01 -5.99 12.74
CA THR A 39 24.16 -6.03 13.94
C THR A 39 23.35 -4.75 14.06
N PHE A 40 22.14 -4.85 14.61
CA PHE A 40 21.24 -3.73 14.81
C PHE A 40 20.97 -3.50 16.30
N ILE A 41 21.48 -2.38 16.83
CA ILE A 41 21.35 -2.04 18.25
C ILE A 41 20.28 -0.97 18.42
N SER A 42 19.20 -1.31 19.14
CA SER A 42 18.12 -0.37 19.46
C SER A 42 18.62 0.84 20.25
N ARG A 43 17.81 1.90 20.30
CA ARG A 43 18.05 3.07 21.15
C ARG A 43 18.37 2.74 22.62
N ASN A 44 17.84 1.64 23.15
CA ASN A 44 18.02 1.21 24.54
C ASN A 44 19.17 0.22 24.73
N GLY A 45 19.93 -0.10 23.67
CA GLY A 45 21.08 -1.01 23.74
C GLY A 45 20.76 -2.48 23.48
N ASN A 46 19.49 -2.84 23.23
CA ASN A 46 19.10 -4.21 22.89
C ASN A 46 19.47 -4.55 21.45
N ASP A 47 19.98 -5.77 21.25
CA ASP A 47 20.20 -6.36 19.93
C ASP A 47 18.89 -6.80 19.28
N LEU A 48 18.56 -6.22 18.12
CA LEU A 48 17.37 -6.49 17.34
C LEU A 48 17.63 -7.44 16.17
N THR A 49 18.88 -7.83 15.91
CA THR A 49 19.33 -8.54 14.70
C THR A 49 18.51 -9.80 14.41
N HIS A 50 18.27 -10.63 15.43
CA HIS A 50 17.52 -11.88 15.31
C HIS A 50 16.03 -11.70 14.93
N LEU A 51 15.47 -10.50 15.07
CA LEU A 51 14.07 -10.22 14.74
C LEU A 51 13.85 -9.94 13.25
N PHE A 52 14.92 -9.63 12.50
CA PHE A 52 14.84 -9.18 11.10
C PHE A 52 15.79 -9.98 10.19
N PRO A 53 15.64 -11.31 10.11
CA PRO A 53 16.54 -12.17 9.34
C PRO A 53 16.58 -11.82 7.84
N GLU A 54 15.48 -11.31 7.27
CA GLU A 54 15.40 -10.89 5.87
C GLU A 54 16.34 -9.73 5.53
N ILE A 55 16.57 -8.84 6.50
CA ILE A 55 17.50 -7.73 6.37
C ILE A 55 18.92 -8.27 6.45
N ILE A 56 19.22 -9.18 7.39
CA ILE A 56 20.55 -9.79 7.54
C ILE A 56 20.94 -10.57 6.28
N GLN A 57 20.00 -11.35 5.73
CA GLN A 57 20.22 -12.09 4.50
C GLN A 57 20.58 -11.15 3.34
N PHE A 58 19.85 -10.05 3.21
CA PHE A 58 20.13 -9.04 2.18
C PHE A 58 21.52 -8.40 2.37
N TYR A 59 21.84 -7.93 3.58
CA TYR A 59 23.15 -7.33 3.88
C TYR A 59 24.31 -8.30 3.64
N THR A 60 24.12 -9.58 3.96
CA THR A 60 25.12 -10.62 3.68
C THR A 60 25.33 -10.79 2.17
N SER A 61 24.26 -10.71 1.36
CA SER A 61 24.34 -10.85 -0.10
C SER A 61 25.14 -9.73 -0.77
N ILE A 62 25.17 -8.54 -0.18
CA ILE A 62 25.92 -7.38 -0.70
C ILE A 62 27.27 -7.17 0.02
N TYR A 63 27.67 -8.08 0.91
CA TYR A 63 28.87 -7.94 1.73
C TYR A 63 30.11 -7.61 0.90
N GLU A 64 30.37 -8.34 -0.19
CA GLU A 64 31.56 -8.13 -1.04
C GLU A 64 31.63 -6.71 -1.63
N GLN A 65 30.47 -6.09 -1.89
CA GLN A 65 30.40 -4.71 -2.41
C GLN A 65 30.73 -3.68 -1.33
N VAL A 66 30.37 -3.97 -0.06
CA VAL A 66 30.51 -3.04 1.07
C VAL A 66 31.80 -3.28 1.86
N ALA A 67 32.39 -4.48 1.78
CA ALA A 67 33.61 -4.88 2.49
C ALA A 67 34.76 -3.86 2.39
N PRO A 68 35.02 -3.20 1.24
CA PRO A 68 36.07 -2.17 1.14
C PRO A 68 35.85 -0.94 2.02
N PHE A 69 34.64 -0.73 2.57
CA PHE A 69 34.26 0.42 3.38
C PHE A 69 34.14 0.11 4.87
N LEU A 70 34.23 -1.17 5.26
CA LEU A 70 34.14 -1.60 6.66
C LEU A 70 35.37 -1.13 7.48
N PRO A 71 35.21 -0.91 8.80
CA PRO A 71 33.96 -0.97 9.56
C PRO A 71 33.06 0.26 9.34
N ILE A 72 31.74 0.01 9.31
CA ILE A 72 30.68 1.00 9.13
C ILE A 72 29.80 1.10 10.38
N THR A 73 29.36 2.32 10.70
CA THR A 73 28.27 2.55 11.65
C THR A 73 27.29 3.54 11.04
N ALA A 74 26.00 3.21 11.04
CA ALA A 74 24.96 4.07 10.49
C ALA A 74 23.78 4.19 11.45
N ASP A 75 23.08 5.32 11.38
CA ASP A 75 21.88 5.61 12.16
C ASP A 75 20.66 5.53 11.25
N GLY A 76 19.63 4.80 11.68
CA GLY A 76 18.51 4.44 10.80
C GLY A 76 17.31 3.88 11.56
N GLU A 77 16.35 3.38 10.79
CA GLU A 77 15.05 2.93 11.31
C GLU A 77 14.67 1.61 10.63
N LEU A 78 14.32 0.61 11.45
CA LEU A 78 13.71 -0.64 10.97
C LEU A 78 12.21 -0.43 10.81
N VAL A 79 11.72 -0.56 9.58
CA VAL A 79 10.35 -0.21 9.19
C VAL A 79 9.69 -1.31 8.39
N HIS A 80 8.36 -1.42 8.46
CA HIS A 80 7.57 -2.06 7.42
C HIS A 80 7.00 -0.97 6.53
N LEU A 81 7.31 -0.98 5.23
CA LEU A 81 6.82 0.02 4.29
C LEU A 81 5.47 -0.40 3.71
N ILE A 82 4.49 0.50 3.81
CA ILE A 82 3.23 0.41 3.05
C ILE A 82 3.47 0.88 1.62
N ASN A 83 4.23 1.97 1.48
CA ASN A 83 4.74 2.51 0.23
C ASN A 83 6.10 3.18 0.50
N GLU A 84 6.75 3.74 -0.52
CA GLU A 84 8.08 4.37 -0.40
C GLU A 84 8.16 5.50 0.64
N PHE A 85 7.02 6.12 0.99
CA PHE A 85 6.96 7.29 1.85
C PHE A 85 6.19 7.06 3.15
N LYS A 86 5.63 5.87 3.39
CA LYS A 86 4.82 5.59 4.60
C LYS A 86 5.16 4.23 5.20
N SER A 87 5.34 4.21 6.52
CA SER A 87 5.54 2.97 7.27
C SER A 87 4.30 2.52 8.06
N ASP A 88 4.25 1.25 8.42
CA ASP A 88 3.32 0.71 9.42
C ASP A 88 4.08 0.31 10.69
N PHE A 89 3.98 1.16 11.70
CA PHE A 89 4.62 0.90 12.99
C PHE A 89 4.03 -0.31 13.73
N SER A 90 2.75 -0.61 13.54
CA SER A 90 2.07 -1.69 14.27
C SER A 90 2.66 -3.06 13.93
N ILE A 91 3.08 -3.23 12.67
CA ILE A 91 3.77 -4.43 12.17
C ILE A 91 5.14 -4.60 12.84
N VAL A 92 5.94 -3.54 12.89
CA VAL A 92 7.27 -3.57 13.55
C VAL A 92 7.13 -3.79 15.07
N GLN A 93 6.12 -3.16 15.67
CA GLN A 93 5.81 -3.36 17.09
C GLN A 93 5.41 -4.82 17.39
N SER A 94 4.58 -5.42 16.54
CA SER A 94 4.20 -6.83 16.62
C SER A 94 5.45 -7.73 16.51
N ARG A 95 6.31 -7.46 15.51
CA ARG A 95 7.60 -8.16 15.31
C ARG A 95 8.46 -8.13 16.57
N GLY A 96 8.60 -6.96 17.21
CA GLY A 96 9.40 -6.79 18.43
C GLY A 96 8.96 -7.64 19.63
N ARG A 97 7.71 -8.13 19.63
CA ARG A 97 7.17 -9.01 20.67
C ARG A 97 7.34 -10.50 20.35
N MET A 98 7.73 -10.85 19.13
CA MET A 98 7.95 -12.23 18.72
C MET A 98 9.25 -12.78 19.30
N ARG A 99 9.27 -14.09 19.60
CA ARG A 99 10.44 -14.79 20.16
C ARG A 99 10.78 -16.09 19.42
N ASN A 100 9.84 -16.64 18.68
CA ASN A 100 9.99 -17.93 18.00
C ASN A 100 10.38 -17.69 16.53
N GLU A 101 11.50 -18.29 16.11
CA GLU A 101 12.03 -18.15 14.75
C GLU A 101 11.02 -18.56 13.67
N LYS A 102 10.28 -19.66 13.84
CA LYS A 102 9.27 -20.09 12.85
C LYS A 102 8.13 -19.09 12.70
N VAL A 103 7.72 -18.45 13.80
CA VAL A 103 6.70 -17.39 13.79
C VAL A 103 7.26 -16.15 13.07
N ILE A 104 8.52 -15.81 13.34
CA ILE A 104 9.22 -14.72 12.65
C ILE A 104 9.27 -15.02 11.14
N SER A 105 9.74 -16.19 10.70
CA SER A 105 9.80 -16.54 9.27
C SER A 105 8.45 -16.41 8.57
N LYS A 106 7.37 -16.95 9.16
CA LYS A 106 6.01 -16.80 8.61
C LYS A 106 5.55 -15.35 8.52
N HIS A 107 5.93 -14.52 9.48
CA HIS A 107 5.59 -13.10 9.46
C HIS A 107 6.45 -12.32 8.46
N VAL A 108 7.69 -12.75 8.16
CA VAL A 108 8.54 -12.14 7.12
C VAL A 108 7.89 -12.30 5.75
N GLU A 109 7.35 -13.47 5.45
CA GLU A 109 6.68 -13.74 4.16
C GLU A 109 5.54 -12.75 3.89
N LYS A 110 4.78 -12.39 4.93
CA LYS A 110 3.62 -11.48 4.82
C LYS A 110 4.01 -10.01 4.97
N HIS A 111 4.89 -9.72 5.93
CA HIS A 111 5.25 -8.37 6.35
C HIS A 111 6.77 -8.25 6.54
N PRO A 112 7.55 -8.25 5.45
CA PRO A 112 8.98 -8.04 5.52
C PRO A 112 9.25 -6.59 5.91
N CYS A 113 10.36 -6.39 6.61
CA CYS A 113 10.83 -5.08 7.02
C CYS A 113 12.08 -4.69 6.23
N SER A 114 12.35 -3.39 6.21
CA SER A 114 13.52 -2.79 5.60
C SER A 114 14.25 -1.94 6.64
N TYR A 115 15.53 -1.67 6.40
CA TYR A 115 16.29 -0.70 7.19
C TYR A 115 16.55 0.56 6.37
N ILE A 116 15.99 1.67 6.83
CA ILE A 116 16.20 2.97 6.19
C ILE A 116 17.33 3.70 6.90
N MET A 117 18.44 3.93 6.19
CA MET A 117 19.62 4.63 6.68
C MET A 117 19.46 6.13 6.53
N PHE A 118 19.58 6.86 7.64
CA PHE A 118 19.43 8.31 7.66
C PHE A 118 20.76 9.04 7.72
N ASP A 119 21.78 8.45 8.35
CA ASP A 119 23.08 9.11 8.56
C ASP A 119 24.20 8.08 8.68
N LEU A 120 25.41 8.46 8.26
CA LEU A 120 26.61 7.64 8.33
C LEU A 120 27.55 8.19 9.41
N LEU A 121 27.80 7.40 10.45
CA LEU A 121 28.55 7.82 11.64
C LEU A 121 30.01 7.38 11.61
N ARG A 122 30.31 6.26 10.96
CA ARG A 122 31.67 5.72 10.85
C ARG A 122 31.84 5.00 9.50
N ILE A 123 33.00 5.17 8.88
CA ILE A 123 33.40 4.48 7.65
C ILE A 123 34.90 4.19 7.69
N LYS A 124 35.34 2.98 7.29
CA LYS A 124 36.76 2.58 7.34
C LYS A 124 37.42 2.87 8.69
N GLY A 125 36.66 2.74 9.78
CA GLY A 125 37.11 3.06 11.14
C GLY A 125 37.21 4.55 11.48
N LYS A 126 37.05 5.46 10.51
CA LYS A 126 37.04 6.91 10.73
C LYS A 126 35.68 7.35 11.29
N ASP A 127 35.71 8.04 12.42
CA ASP A 127 34.55 8.71 13.01
C ASP A 127 34.16 9.94 12.19
N LEU A 128 32.88 10.01 11.79
CA LEU A 128 32.30 11.11 11.02
C LEU A 128 31.34 11.98 11.85
N THR A 129 31.11 11.69 13.13
CA THR A 129 30.10 12.38 13.95
C THR A 129 30.30 13.90 14.04
N ASN A 130 31.54 14.39 14.02
CA ASN A 130 31.88 15.84 13.99
C ASN A 130 32.06 16.42 12.57
N SER A 131 31.75 15.66 11.52
CA SER A 131 31.77 16.16 10.14
C SER A 131 30.38 16.70 9.77
N PRO A 132 30.25 17.72 8.90
CA PRO A 132 28.95 18.22 8.46
C PRO A 132 28.03 17.12 7.90
N LEU A 133 26.73 17.22 8.17
CA LEU A 133 25.71 16.28 7.67
C LEU A 133 25.77 16.08 6.15
N SER A 134 25.98 17.15 5.39
CA SER A 134 26.15 17.07 3.92
C SER A 134 27.27 16.13 3.51
N THR A 135 28.40 16.13 4.23
CA THR A 135 29.54 15.24 3.99
C THR A 135 29.17 13.79 4.32
N ARG A 136 28.50 13.57 5.46
CA ARG A 136 28.07 12.23 5.88
C ARG A 136 27.06 11.62 4.89
N LYS A 137 26.13 12.42 4.39
CA LYS A 137 25.17 12.04 3.35
C LYS A 137 25.84 11.69 2.04
N ALA A 138 26.78 12.50 1.57
CA ALA A 138 27.52 12.21 0.34
C ALA A 138 28.25 10.87 0.42
N GLU A 139 28.91 10.57 1.54
CA GLU A 139 29.55 9.26 1.76
C GLU A 139 28.52 8.12 1.85
N LEU A 140 27.38 8.33 2.51
CA LEU A 140 26.32 7.34 2.60
C LEU A 140 25.80 6.92 1.22
N HIS A 141 25.47 7.90 0.37
CA HIS A 141 25.01 7.65 -1.01
C HIS A 141 26.10 7.07 -1.91
N ARG A 142 27.38 7.31 -1.61
CA ARG A 142 28.51 6.72 -2.34
C ARG A 142 28.66 5.22 -2.08
N ILE A 143 28.26 4.73 -0.90
CA ILE A 143 28.39 3.32 -0.50
C ILE A 143 27.14 2.54 -0.88
N PHE A 144 25.97 3.10 -0.59
CA PHE A 144 24.70 2.40 -0.72
C PHE A 144 23.88 3.03 -1.85
N GLN A 145 23.53 2.19 -2.84
CA GLN A 145 22.46 2.49 -3.78
C GLN A 145 21.14 2.01 -3.19
N SER A 146 20.05 2.74 -3.39
CA SER A 146 18.72 2.35 -2.88
C SER A 146 18.21 1.16 -3.68
N THR A 147 18.36 -0.05 -3.15
CA THR A 147 17.88 -1.29 -3.77
C THR A 147 17.35 -2.26 -2.71
N GLY A 148 16.17 -2.84 -2.97
CA GLY A 148 15.57 -3.85 -2.11
C GLY A 148 15.37 -3.41 -0.65
N ASN A 149 15.90 -4.21 0.29
CA ASN A 149 15.73 -4.02 1.73
C ASN A 149 16.69 -3.00 2.36
N ILE A 150 17.60 -2.42 1.57
CA ILE A 150 18.44 -1.28 1.97
C ILE A 150 17.96 -0.03 1.26
N GLN A 151 17.55 0.95 2.06
CA GLN A 151 17.16 2.25 1.54
C GLN A 151 17.97 3.33 2.21
N VAL A 152 18.77 4.04 1.41
CA VAL A 152 19.24 5.34 1.84
C VAL A 152 18.05 6.29 1.73
N ILE A 153 17.76 6.99 2.81
CA ILE A 153 16.64 7.93 2.82
C ILE A 153 16.81 8.99 1.71
N ALA A 154 15.75 9.21 0.95
CA ALA A 154 15.73 10.28 -0.05
C ALA A 154 15.87 11.65 0.64
N VAL A 155 16.65 12.53 0.02
CA VAL A 155 16.93 13.89 0.51
C VAL A 155 16.34 14.89 -0.47
N TYR A 156 15.59 15.85 0.07
CA TYR A 156 14.96 16.92 -0.68
C TYR A 156 15.50 18.27 -0.23
N GLU A 157 15.60 19.21 -1.17
CA GLU A 157 15.96 20.61 -0.88
C GLU A 157 14.75 21.54 -0.87
N ASP A 158 13.62 21.09 -1.39
CA ASP A 158 12.35 21.83 -1.44
C ASP A 158 11.40 21.33 -0.34
N ALA A 159 11.07 22.24 0.58
CA ALA A 159 10.21 22.00 1.74
C ALA A 159 8.76 21.72 1.34
N ASP A 160 8.24 22.42 0.34
CA ASP A 160 6.85 22.32 -0.10
C ASP A 160 6.65 21.01 -0.87
N LEU A 161 7.63 20.63 -1.70
CA LEU A 161 7.63 19.38 -2.43
C LEU A 161 7.56 18.17 -1.48
N VAL A 162 8.47 18.08 -0.52
CA VAL A 162 8.52 16.94 0.42
C VAL A 162 7.29 16.92 1.34
N TRP A 163 6.76 18.09 1.71
CA TRP A 163 5.54 18.17 2.51
C TRP A 163 4.33 17.69 1.72
N ASN A 164 4.21 18.08 0.45
CA ASN A 164 3.19 17.56 -0.45
C ASN A 164 3.32 16.03 -0.63
N ILE A 165 4.54 15.50 -0.81
CA ILE A 165 4.78 14.04 -0.85
C ILE A 165 4.27 13.38 0.43
N ALA A 166 4.58 13.96 1.60
CA ALA A 166 4.15 13.42 2.89
C ALA A 166 2.62 13.48 3.07
N GLN A 167 1.97 14.53 2.58
CA GLN A 167 0.50 14.65 2.61
C GLN A 167 -0.17 13.66 1.66
N VAL A 168 0.29 13.60 0.40
CA VAL A 168 -0.24 12.71 -0.63
C VAL A 168 -0.18 11.25 -0.18
N ASN A 169 0.95 10.83 0.38
CA ASN A 169 1.18 9.44 0.77
C ASN A 169 0.73 9.12 2.21
N ASN A 170 0.12 10.08 2.92
CA ASN A 170 -0.25 9.94 4.32
C ASN A 170 0.91 9.48 5.22
N SER A 171 2.11 9.97 4.94
CA SER A 171 3.33 9.76 5.73
C SER A 171 3.18 10.35 7.14
N GLU A 172 4.05 9.95 8.05
CA GLU A 172 4.07 10.36 9.45
C GLU A 172 4.49 11.83 9.65
N GLY A 173 5.16 12.40 8.64
CA GLY A 173 5.62 13.78 8.62
C GLY A 173 6.95 13.92 7.89
N ILE A 174 7.70 14.95 8.23
CA ILE A 174 9.03 15.20 7.68
C ILE A 174 10.03 15.53 8.79
N VAL A 175 11.31 15.37 8.47
CA VAL A 175 12.43 15.80 9.31
C VAL A 175 13.24 16.83 8.53
N ALA A 176 13.34 18.04 9.06
CA ALA A 176 14.22 19.08 8.54
C ALA A 176 15.56 19.03 9.29
N LYS A 177 16.67 19.00 8.56
CA LYS A 177 18.02 18.96 9.13
C LYS A 177 18.90 20.03 8.52
N ARG A 178 19.73 20.69 9.34
CA ARG A 178 20.74 21.63 8.82
C ARG A 178 21.88 20.87 8.14
N LYS A 179 22.26 21.27 6.92
CA LYS A 179 23.37 20.71 6.13
C LYS A 179 24.69 20.67 6.91
N THR A 180 24.91 21.66 7.76
CA THR A 180 26.14 21.82 8.56
C THR A 180 26.08 21.13 9.93
N SER A 181 25.02 20.39 10.26
CA SER A 181 24.87 19.85 11.62
C SER A 181 25.81 18.69 11.90
N ASP A 182 26.42 18.71 13.08
CA ASP A 182 27.12 17.55 13.65
C ASP A 182 26.10 16.53 14.19
N TRP A 183 26.53 15.28 14.31
CA TRP A 183 25.72 14.24 14.93
C TRP A 183 25.95 14.23 16.45
N MET A 184 24.93 14.60 17.23
CA MET A 184 25.01 14.71 18.70
C MET A 184 24.16 13.64 19.39
N GLY A 185 24.77 12.47 19.63
CA GLY A 185 24.09 11.31 20.21
C GLY A 185 23.37 11.61 21.53
N GLY A 186 22.09 11.21 21.62
CA GLY A 186 21.25 11.37 22.80
C GLY A 186 20.76 12.79 23.09
N GLN A 187 21.13 13.79 22.29
CA GLN A 187 20.78 15.20 22.51
C GLN A 187 19.68 15.67 21.56
N ARG A 188 18.92 16.67 22.01
CA ARG A 188 17.96 17.43 21.20
C ARG A 188 18.60 18.74 20.79
N THR A 189 18.46 19.11 19.53
CA THR A 189 19.02 20.35 18.99
C THR A 189 17.99 21.05 18.13
N ASN A 190 18.17 22.35 17.88
CA ASN A 190 17.35 23.09 16.91
C ASN A 190 17.83 22.91 15.47
N GLN A 191 18.75 21.97 15.23
CA GLN A 191 19.29 21.70 13.90
C GLN A 191 18.59 20.51 13.23
N TRP A 192 17.88 19.68 14.02
CA TRP A 192 17.13 18.51 13.57
C TRP A 192 15.70 18.63 14.10
N LEU A 193 14.79 19.08 13.24
CA LEU A 193 13.41 19.37 13.58
C LEU A 193 12.48 18.34 12.93
N LYS A 194 11.52 17.81 13.69
CA LYS A 194 10.45 16.97 13.17
C LYS A 194 9.14 17.75 13.09
N ILE A 195 8.50 17.66 11.94
CA ILE A 195 7.18 18.22 11.66
C ILE A 195 6.25 17.04 11.40
N LYS A 196 5.11 17.00 12.08
CA LYS A 196 4.17 15.87 12.03
C LYS A 196 3.02 16.16 11.09
N ASN A 197 2.66 15.16 10.30
CA ASN A 197 1.45 15.19 9.47
C ASN A 197 0.24 14.76 10.31
N TRP A 198 -0.31 15.70 11.08
CA TRP A 198 -1.45 15.43 11.96
C TRP A 198 -2.69 15.00 11.17
N LYS A 199 -3.38 13.98 11.68
CA LYS A 199 -4.70 13.52 11.26
C LYS A 199 -5.72 13.96 12.31
N TYR A 200 -6.92 14.29 11.88
CA TYR A 200 -7.96 14.81 12.75
C TYR A 200 -9.13 13.85 12.75
N VAL A 201 -9.38 13.25 13.92
CA VAL A 201 -10.44 12.28 14.12
C VAL A 201 -11.50 12.87 15.03
N THR A 202 -12.75 12.85 14.60
CA THR A 202 -13.88 13.23 15.44
C THR A 202 -14.22 12.08 16.38
N VAL A 203 -14.33 12.39 17.67
CA VAL A 203 -14.72 11.43 18.70
C VAL A 203 -15.85 11.98 19.54
N VAL A 204 -16.67 11.08 20.06
CA VAL A 204 -17.65 11.42 21.09
C VAL A 204 -16.98 11.35 22.45
N LEU A 205 -17.09 12.41 23.25
CA LEU A 205 -16.59 12.42 24.62
C LEU A 205 -17.50 11.56 25.51
N THR A 206 -16.89 10.62 26.23
CA THR A 206 -17.63 9.65 27.05
C THR A 206 -17.26 9.72 28.53
N LYS A 207 -16.01 10.05 28.87
CA LYS A 207 -15.56 10.12 30.27
C LYS A 207 -14.55 11.24 30.50
N TYR A 208 -14.49 11.70 31.74
CA TYR A 208 -13.47 12.60 32.24
C TYR A 208 -13.02 12.19 33.63
N ASN A 209 -11.70 12.11 33.83
CA ASN A 209 -11.09 11.88 35.12
C ASN A 209 -10.47 13.18 35.63
N GLN A 210 -10.99 13.67 36.75
CA GLN A 210 -10.62 14.93 37.36
C GLN A 210 -9.25 14.88 38.06
N GLU A 211 -8.88 13.73 38.61
CA GLU A 211 -7.60 13.53 39.32
C GLU A 211 -6.40 13.67 38.38
N ASN A 212 -6.47 13.04 37.20
CA ASN A 212 -5.37 13.00 36.24
C ASN A 212 -5.57 13.93 35.02
N GLY A 213 -6.77 14.52 34.89
CA GLY A 213 -7.15 15.49 33.87
C GLY A 213 -7.38 14.90 32.47
N TYR A 214 -7.62 13.59 32.36
CA TYR A 214 -7.81 12.92 31.07
C TYR A 214 -9.27 12.87 30.63
N PHE A 215 -9.47 13.10 29.33
CA PHE A 215 -10.72 12.92 28.61
C PHE A 215 -10.67 11.64 27.79
N HIS A 216 -11.80 10.96 27.69
CA HIS A 216 -11.96 9.71 26.95
C HIS A 216 -12.86 9.93 25.75
N GLY A 217 -12.39 9.50 24.58
CA GLY A 217 -13.11 9.63 23.31
C GLY A 217 -13.41 8.27 22.68
N SER A 218 -14.62 8.13 22.18
CA SER A 218 -15.14 6.90 21.58
C SER A 218 -15.77 7.15 20.22
N VAL A 219 -15.89 6.08 19.43
CA VAL A 219 -16.63 6.04 18.16
C VAL A 219 -17.61 4.87 18.19
N TYR A 220 -18.72 4.97 17.45
CA TYR A 220 -19.65 3.86 17.30
C TYR A 220 -19.07 2.78 16.39
N GLN A 221 -19.04 1.54 16.88
CA GLN A 221 -18.83 0.36 16.07
C GLN A 221 -20.07 -0.52 16.21
N MET A 222 -20.82 -0.64 15.11
CA MET A 222 -22.20 -1.14 15.12
C MET A 222 -23.04 -0.29 16.09
N GLU A 223 -23.55 -0.86 17.18
CA GLU A 223 -24.36 -0.16 18.18
C GLU A 223 -23.59 0.16 19.48
N SER A 224 -22.30 -0.22 19.55
CA SER A 224 -21.49 -0.07 20.76
C SER A 224 -20.47 1.06 20.63
N LEU A 225 -20.26 1.82 21.70
CA LEU A 225 -19.17 2.80 21.76
C LEU A 225 -17.87 2.11 22.10
N VAL A 226 -16.89 2.23 21.21
CA VAL A 226 -15.53 1.73 21.39
C VAL A 226 -14.63 2.90 21.71
N GLU A 227 -13.98 2.86 22.88
CA GLU A 227 -13.04 3.90 23.29
C GLU A 227 -11.76 3.81 22.46
N ILE A 228 -11.50 4.82 21.65
CA ILE A 228 -10.35 4.86 20.74
C ILE A 228 -9.31 5.91 21.14
N THR A 229 -9.57 6.75 22.14
CA THR A 229 -8.57 7.73 22.58
C THR A 229 -8.73 8.13 24.03
N VAL A 230 -7.60 8.48 24.65
CA VAL A 230 -7.51 9.09 25.98
C VAL A 230 -6.50 10.22 25.88
N PHE A 231 -6.91 11.46 26.19
CA PHE A 231 -6.08 12.65 25.94
C PHE A 231 -6.28 13.72 27.00
N ARG A 232 -5.24 14.52 27.22
CA ARG A 232 -5.27 15.66 28.17
C ARG A 232 -4.59 16.92 27.64
N TYR A 233 -3.87 16.82 26.52
CA TYR A 233 -3.11 17.92 25.92
C TYR A 233 -3.85 18.50 24.72
N GLY A 234 -3.46 19.69 24.28
CA GLY A 234 -4.00 20.35 23.09
C GLY A 234 -5.02 21.45 23.38
N PHE A 235 -5.47 21.57 24.63
CA PHE A 235 -6.37 22.64 25.08
C PHE A 235 -5.60 23.93 25.39
N THR A 236 -6.23 25.07 25.13
CA THR A 236 -6.03 26.29 25.92
C THR A 236 -6.64 26.15 27.32
N ASP A 237 -6.22 26.98 28.27
CA ASP A 237 -6.78 26.93 29.63
C ASP A 237 -8.30 27.20 29.64
N GLU A 238 -8.78 28.11 28.78
CA GLU A 238 -10.19 28.44 28.62
C GLU A 238 -11.03 27.30 28.05
N GLU A 239 -10.56 26.64 26.98
CA GLU A 239 -11.25 25.48 26.39
C GLU A 239 -11.34 24.34 27.39
N ARG A 240 -10.26 24.08 28.13
CA ARG A 240 -10.25 23.04 29.17
C ARG A 240 -11.28 23.36 30.24
N GLN A 241 -11.29 24.59 30.77
CA GLN A 241 -12.22 24.95 31.84
C GLN A 241 -13.67 24.88 31.36
N THR A 242 -13.94 25.34 30.14
CA THR A 242 -15.27 25.28 29.52
C THR A 242 -15.77 23.83 29.43
N LEU A 243 -14.91 22.91 29.01
CA LEU A 243 -15.27 21.50 28.91
C LEU A 243 -15.47 20.87 30.29
N VAL A 244 -14.60 21.15 31.26
CA VAL A 244 -14.75 20.65 32.63
C VAL A 244 -16.06 21.14 33.26
N ASP A 245 -16.37 22.43 33.12
CA ASP A 245 -17.60 23.03 33.63
C ASP A 245 -18.84 22.41 32.99
N PHE A 246 -18.80 22.15 31.68
CA PHE A 246 -19.88 21.46 30.98
C PHE A 246 -20.09 20.05 31.55
N ILE A 247 -19.01 19.28 31.70
CA ILE A 247 -19.05 17.91 32.20
C ILE A 247 -19.58 17.86 33.63
N GLN A 248 -19.17 18.79 34.49
CA GLN A 248 -19.67 18.87 35.86
C GLN A 248 -21.15 19.26 35.92
N LYS A 249 -21.66 20.04 34.95
CA LYS A 249 -23.06 20.46 34.87
C LYS A 249 -23.98 19.42 34.22
N LYS A 250 -23.48 18.64 33.27
CA LYS A 250 -24.30 17.77 32.38
C LYS A 250 -23.96 16.29 32.47
N GLY A 251 -22.78 15.93 32.99
CA GLY A 251 -22.35 14.56 33.18
C GLY A 251 -22.85 13.97 34.50
N THR A 252 -22.68 12.66 34.62
CA THR A 252 -23.00 11.90 35.84
C THR A 252 -21.70 11.55 36.55
N LYS A 253 -21.58 11.95 37.82
CA LYS A 253 -20.45 11.56 38.66
C LYS A 253 -20.60 10.11 39.09
N VAL A 254 -19.73 9.22 38.60
CA VAL A 254 -19.80 7.77 38.88
C VAL A 254 -18.83 7.32 39.97
N ALA A 255 -17.78 8.09 40.24
CA ALA A 255 -16.86 7.89 41.36
C ALA A 255 -16.30 9.24 41.85
N GLN A 256 -15.43 9.21 42.87
CA GLN A 256 -14.87 10.42 43.49
C GLN A 256 -14.30 11.43 42.47
N ASP A 257 -13.61 10.94 41.44
CA ASP A 257 -12.96 11.77 40.41
C ASP A 257 -13.33 11.37 38.98
N ASN A 258 -14.29 10.46 38.79
CA ASN A 258 -14.69 10.00 37.46
C ASN A 258 -16.10 10.46 37.11
N TRP A 259 -16.19 11.11 35.94
CA TRP A 259 -17.42 11.59 35.34
C TRP A 259 -17.70 10.82 34.06
N GLU A 260 -18.96 10.41 33.88
CA GLU A 260 -19.46 9.85 32.63
C GLU A 260 -20.36 10.86 31.92
N LEU A 261 -20.27 10.84 30.60
CA LEU A 261 -21.02 11.71 29.71
C LEU A 261 -21.92 10.83 28.85
N SER A 262 -23.20 11.16 28.80
CA SER A 262 -23.99 10.70 27.67
C SER A 262 -23.43 11.34 26.40
N PRO A 263 -23.49 10.65 25.24
CA PRO A 263 -22.81 11.03 24.01
C PRO A 263 -23.41 12.30 23.39
N PHE A 264 -23.08 13.47 23.95
CA PHE A 264 -23.62 14.76 23.57
C PHE A 264 -22.63 15.65 22.82
N ILE A 265 -21.33 15.45 23.03
CA ILE A 265 -20.28 16.32 22.50
C ILE A 265 -19.35 15.54 21.59
N CYS A 266 -19.19 16.06 20.38
CA CYS A 266 -18.13 15.66 19.46
C CYS A 266 -16.96 16.64 19.56
N VAL A 267 -15.74 16.11 19.55
CA VAL A 267 -14.51 16.90 19.47
C VAL A 267 -13.59 16.28 18.43
N ASP A 268 -12.83 17.13 17.74
CA ASP A 268 -11.77 16.66 16.87
C ASP A 268 -10.49 16.49 17.69
N VAL A 269 -9.85 15.35 17.51
CA VAL A 269 -8.60 14.95 18.15
C VAL A 269 -7.53 14.83 17.08
N ALA A 270 -6.48 15.64 17.20
CA ALA A 270 -5.27 15.49 16.40
C ALA A 270 -4.52 14.25 16.86
N CYS A 271 -4.08 13.43 15.92
CA CYS A 271 -3.28 12.22 16.14
C CYS A 271 -2.29 12.03 14.98
N ILE A 272 -1.30 11.17 15.18
CA ILE A 272 -0.37 10.82 14.09
C ILE A 272 -0.75 9.53 13.36
N ASP A 273 -1.47 8.63 14.04
CA ASP A 273 -1.82 7.30 13.54
C ASP A 273 -2.81 6.60 14.49
N PHE A 274 -3.23 5.38 14.15
CA PHE A 274 -4.06 4.49 14.97
C PHE A 274 -3.42 3.10 15.10
N ASP A 275 -3.14 2.64 16.33
CA ASP A 275 -2.41 1.38 16.56
C ASP A 275 -3.30 0.11 16.47
N GLY A 276 -4.54 0.26 16.02
CA GLY A 276 -5.57 -0.79 16.01
C GLY A 276 -6.47 -0.78 17.24
N LYS A 277 -6.12 -0.05 18.30
CA LYS A 277 -6.94 0.11 19.52
C LYS A 277 -7.08 1.56 19.95
N LYS A 278 -6.00 2.33 19.89
CA LYS A 278 -5.93 3.72 20.33
C LYS A 278 -5.30 4.63 19.28
N LEU A 279 -5.78 5.87 19.22
CA LEU A 279 -5.10 6.96 18.53
C LEU A 279 -3.72 7.17 19.15
N ARG A 280 -2.71 7.38 18.30
CA ARG A 280 -1.34 7.65 18.72
C ARG A 280 -1.09 9.14 18.86
N GLU A 281 -0.47 9.51 19.97
CA GLU A 281 -0.20 10.88 20.38
C GLU A 281 -1.43 11.81 20.31
N PRO A 282 -2.58 11.41 20.89
CA PRO A 282 -3.82 12.15 20.74
C PRO A 282 -3.77 13.49 21.49
N ARG A 283 -4.27 14.53 20.85
CA ARG A 283 -4.36 15.90 21.40
C ARG A 283 -5.69 16.50 21.00
N PHE A 284 -6.34 17.21 21.91
CA PHE A 284 -7.49 18.04 21.55
C PHE A 284 -7.11 19.00 20.42
N HIS A 285 -8.02 19.15 19.45
CA HIS A 285 -7.86 20.10 18.36
C HIS A 285 -8.93 21.19 18.39
N LYS A 286 -10.22 20.79 18.40
CA LYS A 286 -11.36 21.73 18.48
C LYS A 286 -12.64 21.01 18.88
N PHE A 287 -13.64 21.79 19.29
CA PHE A 287 -15.02 21.32 19.37
C PHE A 287 -15.62 21.15 17.96
N ASN A 288 -16.43 20.12 17.79
CA ASN A 288 -17.11 19.86 16.52
C ASN A 288 -18.63 19.83 16.76
N PHE A 289 -19.27 20.98 16.58
CA PHE A 289 -20.70 21.16 16.85
C PHE A 289 -21.60 20.78 15.67
N ASP A 290 -21.01 20.58 14.49
CA ASP A 290 -21.73 20.31 13.25
C ASP A 290 -22.03 18.81 13.05
N ILE A 291 -21.34 17.94 13.79
CA ILE A 291 -21.48 16.48 13.69
C ILE A 291 -22.36 15.94 14.81
N ASN A 292 -23.41 15.23 14.44
CA ASN A 292 -24.23 14.50 15.41
C ASN A 292 -23.43 13.32 15.98
N PRO A 293 -23.43 13.09 17.31
CA PRO A 293 -22.74 11.94 17.92
C PRO A 293 -23.07 10.59 17.28
N GLY A 294 -24.30 10.38 16.79
CA GLY A 294 -24.69 9.15 16.10
C GLY A 294 -24.02 8.93 14.74
N GLN A 295 -23.41 9.97 14.14
CA GLN A 295 -22.64 9.88 12.90
C GLN A 295 -21.17 9.53 13.15
N VAL A 296 -20.69 9.68 14.39
CA VAL A 296 -19.30 9.39 14.76
C VAL A 296 -19.10 7.89 14.89
N ASN A 297 -18.72 7.25 13.79
CA ASN A 297 -18.60 5.80 13.70
C ASN A 297 -17.22 5.36 13.19
N TRP A 298 -16.94 4.06 13.32
CA TRP A 298 -15.67 3.45 12.96
C TRP A 298 -15.28 3.68 11.50
N ARG A 299 -16.25 3.64 10.58
CA ARG A 299 -16.02 3.83 9.14
C ARG A 299 -15.57 5.27 8.84
N GLU A 300 -16.24 6.26 9.43
CA GLU A 300 -15.82 7.67 9.32
C GLU A 300 -14.45 7.91 9.93
N MET A 301 -14.17 7.32 11.10
CA MET A 301 -12.85 7.40 11.73
C MET A 301 -11.74 6.88 10.80
N GLN A 302 -11.95 5.73 10.14
CA GLN A 302 -10.95 5.18 9.22
C GLN A 302 -10.67 6.12 8.04
N LYS A 303 -11.70 6.80 7.51
CA LYS A 303 -11.55 7.83 6.46
C LYS A 303 -10.83 9.07 6.98
N GLN A 304 -11.14 9.53 8.19
CA GLN A 304 -10.49 10.68 8.83
C GLN A 304 -9.00 10.44 9.13
N LEU A 305 -8.62 9.19 9.43
CA LEU A 305 -7.22 8.77 9.58
C LEU A 305 -6.45 8.76 8.23
N HIS A 306 -7.17 8.73 7.11
CA HIS A 306 -6.64 8.68 5.77
C HIS A 306 -7.25 9.80 4.91
N PRO A 307 -6.96 11.07 5.24
CA PRO A 307 -7.51 12.18 4.48
C PRO A 307 -7.09 12.08 3.02
N ILE A 308 -7.99 12.52 2.15
CA ILE A 308 -7.66 12.74 0.73
C ILE A 308 -6.65 13.88 0.65
N PRO A 309 -5.63 13.79 -0.23
CA PRO A 309 -4.65 14.85 -0.38
C PRO A 309 -5.32 16.20 -0.73
N PRO A 310 -4.90 17.32 -0.13
CA PRO A 310 -5.51 18.62 -0.38
C PRO A 310 -5.49 19.07 -1.85
N SER A 311 -4.55 18.53 -2.65
CA SER A 311 -4.45 18.74 -4.10
C SER A 311 -5.62 18.18 -4.91
N ILE A 312 -6.47 17.33 -4.32
CA ILE A 312 -7.59 16.66 -5.01
C ILE A 312 -8.91 17.15 -4.44
N GLN A 313 -9.62 17.97 -5.21
CA GLN A 313 -10.95 18.42 -4.84
C GLN A 313 -12.00 17.33 -5.06
N ILE A 314 -12.56 16.80 -3.98
CA ILE A 314 -13.64 15.82 -4.04
C ILE A 314 -14.99 16.52 -4.16
N THR A 315 -15.84 16.02 -5.06
CA THR A 315 -17.21 16.49 -5.25
C THR A 315 -18.22 15.40 -4.88
N HIS A 316 -19.34 15.76 -4.27
CA HIS A 316 -20.42 14.82 -3.91
C HIS A 316 -19.93 13.55 -3.16
N PRO A 317 -19.21 13.68 -2.03
CA PRO A 317 -18.65 12.54 -1.29
C PRO A 317 -19.71 11.52 -0.85
N ASP A 318 -20.91 12.00 -0.51
CA ASP A 318 -22.03 11.16 -0.07
C ASP A 318 -22.75 10.39 -1.19
N LYS A 319 -22.31 10.55 -2.45
CA LYS A 319 -23.01 9.95 -3.59
C LYS A 319 -22.98 8.42 -3.49
N PRO A 320 -24.14 7.74 -3.54
CA PRO A 320 -24.18 6.29 -3.48
C PRO A 320 -23.62 5.69 -4.78
N ILE A 321 -22.61 4.81 -4.67
CA ILE A 321 -21.96 4.15 -5.81
C ILE A 321 -22.41 2.71 -5.92
N TRP A 322 -22.40 1.97 -4.80
CA TRP A 322 -23.01 0.64 -4.69
C TRP A 322 -24.05 0.63 -3.57
N PRO A 323 -25.32 1.00 -3.86
CA PRO A 323 -26.38 1.04 -2.85
C PRO A 323 -26.61 -0.29 -2.13
N ALA A 324 -26.47 -1.43 -2.84
CA ALA A 324 -26.73 -2.76 -2.30
C ALA A 324 -25.79 -3.17 -1.15
N ILE A 325 -24.62 -2.52 -1.04
CA ILE A 325 -23.63 -2.75 0.02
C ILE A 325 -23.31 -1.46 0.78
N ASP A 326 -24.17 -0.44 0.67
CA ASP A 326 -24.04 0.87 1.32
C ASP A 326 -22.66 1.53 1.09
N ILE A 327 -22.07 1.42 -0.11
CA ILE A 327 -20.81 2.09 -0.45
C ILE A 327 -21.08 3.40 -1.19
N LYS A 328 -20.61 4.50 -0.60
CA LYS A 328 -20.64 5.83 -1.19
C LYS A 328 -19.29 6.17 -1.85
N LYS A 329 -19.22 7.35 -2.46
CA LYS A 329 -18.05 7.79 -3.21
C LYS A 329 -16.82 7.96 -2.33
N ASP A 330 -16.97 8.55 -1.15
CA ASP A 330 -15.88 8.71 -0.20
C ASP A 330 -15.30 7.36 0.28
N ASP A 331 -16.13 6.35 0.48
CA ASP A 331 -15.70 4.99 0.82
C ASP A 331 -14.96 4.32 -0.33
N TYR A 332 -15.40 4.57 -1.56
CA TYR A 332 -14.70 4.11 -2.74
C TYR A 332 -13.33 4.77 -2.88
N LEU A 333 -13.24 6.08 -2.65
CA LEU A 333 -11.96 6.79 -2.66
C LEU A 333 -11.03 6.30 -1.54
N TYR A 334 -11.59 6.04 -0.36
CA TYR A 334 -10.85 5.40 0.73
C TYR A 334 -10.30 4.03 0.30
N TYR A 335 -11.13 3.19 -0.34
CA TYR A 335 -10.66 1.91 -0.88
C TYR A 335 -9.50 2.09 -1.86
N LEU A 336 -9.62 3.01 -2.83
CA LEU A 336 -8.55 3.29 -3.79
C LEU A 336 -7.25 3.71 -3.09
N GLN A 337 -7.36 4.55 -2.06
CA GLN A 337 -6.20 5.01 -1.31
C GLN A 337 -5.50 3.88 -0.55
N GLN A 338 -6.28 2.99 0.08
CA GLN A 338 -5.73 1.84 0.80
C GLN A 338 -5.12 0.80 -0.14
N ILE A 339 -5.72 0.59 -1.32
CA ILE A 339 -5.28 -0.44 -2.26
C ILE A 339 -4.23 0.07 -3.25
N ALA A 340 -3.99 1.38 -3.33
CA ALA A 340 -3.05 1.99 -4.26
C ALA A 340 -1.66 1.33 -4.27
N PRO A 341 -1.02 0.99 -3.14
CA PRO A 341 0.28 0.32 -3.15
C PRO A 341 0.28 -1.03 -3.89
N HIS A 342 -0.88 -1.68 -3.97
CA HIS A 342 -1.05 -2.99 -4.61
C HIS A 342 -1.61 -2.90 -6.04
N LEU A 343 -2.44 -1.89 -6.31
CA LEU A 343 -3.05 -1.65 -7.62
C LEU A 343 -2.11 -0.90 -8.57
N LEU A 344 -1.43 0.16 -8.12
CA LEU A 344 -0.59 1.00 -8.96
C LEU A 344 0.53 0.25 -9.68
N PRO A 345 1.22 -0.76 -9.10
CA PRO A 345 2.23 -1.54 -9.83
C PRO A 345 1.70 -2.22 -11.12
N PHE A 346 0.38 -2.40 -11.25
CA PHE A 346 -0.25 -2.93 -12.46
C PHE A 346 -0.72 -1.84 -13.42
N LEU A 347 -0.98 -0.63 -12.92
CA LEU A 347 -1.39 0.52 -13.74
C LEU A 347 -0.20 1.33 -14.27
N HIS A 348 0.94 1.25 -13.57
CA HIS A 348 2.12 2.07 -13.80
C HIS A 348 2.64 1.93 -15.24
N ASP A 349 2.85 3.07 -15.88
CA ASP A 349 3.26 3.22 -17.27
C ASP A 349 2.41 2.42 -18.25
N ARG A 350 1.09 2.33 -18.08
CA ARG A 350 0.21 1.67 -19.05
C ARG A 350 -0.85 2.61 -19.62
N HIS A 351 -1.22 2.38 -20.88
CA HIS A 351 -2.35 3.03 -21.54
C HIS A 351 -3.66 2.56 -20.88
N LEU A 352 -4.20 3.36 -19.97
CA LEU A 352 -5.36 2.96 -19.18
C LEU A 352 -6.65 3.07 -19.99
N THR A 353 -7.45 2.01 -19.98
CA THR A 353 -8.87 2.06 -20.34
C THR A 353 -9.70 1.98 -19.07
N ALA A 354 -10.49 3.01 -18.78
CA ALA A 354 -11.37 3.03 -17.62
C ALA A 354 -12.82 2.78 -18.01
N ILE A 355 -13.60 2.11 -17.16
CA ILE A 355 -15.08 2.10 -17.26
C ILE A 355 -15.66 2.99 -16.16
N ARG A 356 -16.39 4.01 -16.57
CA ARG A 356 -16.97 5.01 -15.67
C ARG A 356 -18.44 4.78 -15.44
N PHE A 357 -18.88 5.07 -14.21
CA PHE A 357 -20.26 4.97 -13.75
C PHE A 357 -20.70 6.31 -13.14
N PRO A 358 -20.96 7.34 -13.97
CA PRO A 358 -21.21 8.70 -13.48
C PRO A 358 -22.39 8.82 -12.50
N HIS A 359 -23.32 7.86 -12.53
CA HIS A 359 -24.51 7.82 -11.67
C HIS A 359 -24.47 6.69 -10.64
N GLY A 360 -23.31 6.09 -10.41
CA GLY A 360 -23.18 4.86 -9.61
C GLY A 360 -23.52 3.61 -10.43
N VAL A 361 -23.34 2.44 -9.83
CA VAL A 361 -23.51 1.14 -10.50
C VAL A 361 -24.91 0.88 -11.06
N PRO A 362 -26.02 1.32 -10.43
CA PRO A 362 -27.35 1.15 -11.03
C PRO A 362 -27.57 1.96 -12.32
N GLY A 363 -26.73 2.96 -12.60
CA GLY A 363 -26.84 3.82 -13.77
C GLY A 363 -26.06 3.33 -14.98
N GLU A 364 -26.04 4.14 -16.04
CA GLU A 364 -25.28 3.85 -17.25
C GLU A 364 -23.77 3.92 -17.02
N SER A 365 -23.04 3.12 -17.80
CA SER A 365 -21.58 3.11 -17.82
C SER A 365 -21.03 3.33 -19.22
N PHE A 366 -19.80 3.82 -19.31
CA PHE A 366 -19.12 3.98 -20.60
C PHE A 366 -17.62 3.73 -20.48
N TYR A 367 -17.03 3.32 -21.61
CA TYR A 367 -15.59 3.13 -21.76
C TYR A 367 -14.90 4.45 -22.06
N GLN A 368 -13.87 4.76 -21.29
CA GLN A 368 -13.00 5.92 -21.50
C GLN A 368 -11.58 5.46 -21.81
N LYS A 369 -11.12 5.74 -23.03
CA LYS A 369 -9.72 5.59 -23.45
C LYS A 369 -9.01 6.94 -23.52
N ASN A 370 -9.66 7.91 -24.17
CA ASN A 370 -9.13 9.25 -24.35
C ASN A 370 -9.26 10.09 -23.06
N ALA A 371 -8.18 10.79 -22.73
CA ALA A 371 -8.11 11.75 -21.64
C ALA A 371 -8.99 12.98 -21.97
N PRO A 372 -10.00 13.31 -21.16
CA PRO A 372 -10.88 14.46 -21.38
C PRO A 372 -10.11 15.76 -21.48
N ASP A 373 -10.69 16.78 -22.12
CA ASP A 373 -10.04 18.08 -22.29
C ASP A 373 -9.77 18.78 -20.94
N TYR A 374 -10.60 18.51 -19.93
CA TYR A 374 -10.46 19.04 -18.58
C TYR A 374 -9.44 18.29 -17.70
N THR A 375 -8.68 17.33 -18.25
CA THR A 375 -7.64 16.58 -17.52
C THR A 375 -6.60 17.56 -16.93
N PRO A 376 -6.38 17.58 -15.60
CA PRO A 376 -5.40 18.46 -14.96
C PRO A 376 -3.94 18.17 -15.37
N ASP A 377 -3.07 19.18 -15.26
CA ASP A 377 -1.66 19.08 -15.67
C ASP A 377 -0.84 18.04 -14.90
N PHE A 378 -1.24 17.72 -13.66
CA PHE A 378 -0.56 16.69 -12.86
C PHE A 378 -0.88 15.26 -13.31
N ILE A 379 -1.90 15.07 -14.17
CA ILE A 379 -2.23 13.76 -14.71
C ILE A 379 -1.36 13.47 -15.92
N ALA A 380 -0.52 12.45 -15.81
CA ALA A 380 0.30 11.99 -16.93
C ALA A 380 -0.59 11.46 -18.07
N THR A 381 -0.24 11.85 -19.30
CA THR A 381 -0.89 11.34 -20.51
C THR A 381 0.15 10.93 -21.55
N LYS A 382 -0.21 9.96 -22.39
CA LYS A 382 0.63 9.48 -23.50
C LYS A 382 -0.19 9.35 -24.76
N GLN A 383 0.33 9.88 -25.87
CA GLN A 383 -0.27 9.68 -27.18
C GLN A 383 0.09 8.29 -27.71
N HIS A 384 -0.92 7.57 -28.18
CA HIS A 384 -0.74 6.31 -28.90
C HIS A 384 -1.79 6.22 -30.00
N GLU A 385 -1.33 6.15 -31.25
CA GLU A 385 -2.17 6.39 -32.43
C GLU A 385 -2.91 7.74 -32.28
N ASP A 386 -4.22 7.76 -32.48
CA ASP A 386 -5.06 8.96 -32.39
C ASP A 386 -5.68 9.18 -30.99
N ILE A 387 -5.20 8.46 -29.96
CA ILE A 387 -5.77 8.51 -28.61
C ILE A 387 -4.75 9.05 -27.60
N ARG A 388 -5.17 10.07 -26.84
CA ARG A 388 -4.43 10.59 -25.68
C ARG A 388 -4.80 9.76 -24.46
N TYR A 389 -4.06 8.70 -24.15
CA TYR A 389 -4.34 7.86 -23.00
C TYR A 389 -3.92 8.53 -21.69
N ILE A 390 -4.69 8.25 -20.63
CA ILE A 390 -4.29 8.53 -19.25
C ILE A 390 -3.28 7.45 -18.82
N VAL A 391 -2.21 7.87 -18.14
CA VAL A 391 -1.22 6.98 -17.54
C VAL A 391 -1.28 7.16 -16.03
N CYS A 392 -1.80 6.14 -15.32
CA CYS A 392 -2.08 6.23 -13.89
C CYS A 392 -0.88 5.72 -13.06
N ASN A 393 0.08 6.61 -12.80
CA ASN A 393 1.34 6.26 -12.13
C ASN A 393 1.33 6.49 -10.61
N ASP A 394 0.41 7.30 -10.10
CA ASP A 394 0.41 7.72 -8.71
C ASP A 394 -0.98 7.74 -8.08
N LEU A 395 -1.01 7.88 -6.75
CA LEU A 395 -2.22 7.93 -5.96
C LEU A 395 -3.11 9.13 -6.33
N GLN A 396 -2.52 10.27 -6.72
CA GLN A 396 -3.30 11.46 -7.08
C GLN A 396 -4.09 11.22 -8.36
N SER A 397 -3.46 10.61 -9.35
CA SER A 397 -4.08 10.20 -10.62
C SER A 397 -5.19 9.18 -10.39
N LEU A 398 -4.93 8.19 -9.53
CA LEU A 398 -5.91 7.17 -9.18
C LEU A 398 -7.15 7.77 -8.47
N LEU A 399 -6.94 8.66 -7.50
CA LEU A 399 -8.03 9.31 -6.79
C LEU A 399 -8.79 10.31 -7.68
N TRP A 400 -8.13 10.99 -8.62
CA TRP A 400 -8.79 11.84 -9.61
C TRP A 400 -9.68 11.03 -10.56
N LEU A 401 -9.21 9.86 -11.00
CA LEU A 401 -10.03 8.90 -11.76
C LEU A 401 -11.21 8.37 -10.93
N GLY A 402 -10.96 8.01 -9.66
CA GLY A 402 -12.00 7.59 -8.73
C GLY A 402 -13.04 8.66 -8.46
N ASN A 403 -12.64 9.93 -8.36
CA ASN A 403 -13.53 11.08 -8.17
C ASN A 403 -14.45 11.28 -9.38
N GLN A 404 -14.05 10.78 -10.55
CA GLN A 404 -14.85 10.75 -11.78
C GLN A 404 -15.68 9.46 -11.93
N LEU A 405 -15.67 8.60 -10.92
CA LEU A 405 -16.34 7.30 -10.86
C LEU A 405 -15.86 6.33 -11.94
N ALA A 406 -14.58 6.38 -12.31
CA ALA A 406 -13.93 5.27 -13.00
C ALA A 406 -13.84 4.09 -12.03
N LEU A 407 -14.64 3.04 -12.22
CA LEU A 407 -14.70 1.91 -11.29
C LEU A 407 -13.87 0.72 -11.77
N GLU A 408 -13.76 0.53 -13.09
CA GLU A 408 -12.95 -0.56 -13.65
C GLU A 408 -11.72 -0.01 -14.37
N PHE A 409 -10.54 -0.53 -14.03
CA PHE A 409 -9.26 -0.18 -14.61
C PHE A 409 -8.75 -1.35 -15.47
N HIS A 410 -8.78 -1.18 -16.78
CA HIS A 410 -8.32 -2.17 -17.75
C HIS A 410 -7.01 -1.74 -18.38
N VAL A 411 -6.03 -2.63 -18.37
CA VAL A 411 -4.66 -2.35 -18.82
C VAL A 411 -4.22 -3.33 -19.92
N PRO A 412 -3.38 -2.87 -20.86
CA PRO A 412 -2.74 -3.73 -21.84
C PRO A 412 -1.59 -4.54 -21.22
N PHE A 413 -1.06 -5.54 -21.94
CA PHE A 413 0.01 -6.42 -21.42
C PHE A 413 1.41 -5.81 -21.53
N GLN A 414 1.60 -4.75 -22.31
CA GLN A 414 2.82 -3.94 -22.40
C GLN A 414 2.72 -2.60 -21.64
N THR A 415 3.87 -1.98 -21.38
CA THR A 415 3.94 -0.59 -20.87
C THR A 415 3.98 0.41 -22.03
N THR A 416 3.80 1.70 -21.74
CA THR A 416 3.86 2.80 -22.72
C THR A 416 5.23 2.98 -23.37
N ASN A 417 6.26 2.33 -22.82
CA ASN A 417 7.65 2.45 -23.24
C ASN A 417 8.12 1.24 -24.06
N THR A 418 7.24 0.28 -24.36
CA THR A 418 7.59 -0.94 -25.09
C THR A 418 6.41 -1.53 -25.84
N ASN A 419 6.68 -2.29 -26.90
CA ASN A 419 5.68 -3.08 -27.61
C ASN A 419 5.65 -4.55 -27.16
N CYS A 420 6.59 -4.97 -26.29
CA CYS A 420 6.66 -6.32 -25.77
C CYS A 420 5.76 -6.48 -24.53
N PRO A 421 4.98 -7.59 -24.41
CA PRO A 421 4.26 -7.88 -23.19
C PRO A 421 5.23 -8.11 -22.01
N THR A 422 4.85 -7.63 -20.83
CA THR A 422 5.59 -7.86 -19.57
C THR A 422 4.95 -8.96 -18.72
N GLU A 423 3.94 -9.65 -19.25
CA GLU A 423 3.19 -10.70 -18.59
C GLU A 423 2.37 -11.50 -19.62
N VAL A 424 2.24 -12.81 -19.42
CA VAL A 424 1.25 -13.66 -20.08
C VAL A 424 0.02 -13.77 -19.20
N VAL A 425 -1.18 -13.65 -19.77
CA VAL A 425 -2.43 -13.81 -19.03
C VAL A 425 -3.39 -14.73 -19.74
N PHE A 426 -3.89 -15.73 -19.02
CA PHE A 426 -4.98 -16.59 -19.44
C PHE A 426 -6.28 -16.12 -18.78
N ASP A 427 -7.24 -15.64 -19.58
CA ASP A 427 -8.56 -15.24 -19.12
C ASP A 427 -9.55 -16.41 -19.23
N LEU A 428 -9.91 -17.00 -18.09
CA LEU A 428 -10.75 -18.18 -17.97
C LEU A 428 -12.19 -17.75 -17.71
N ASP A 429 -12.93 -17.45 -18.78
CA ASP A 429 -14.30 -16.92 -18.71
C ASP A 429 -15.36 -18.02 -18.93
N PRO A 430 -16.00 -18.56 -17.87
CA PRO A 430 -16.98 -19.62 -18.00
C PRO A 430 -18.27 -19.14 -18.68
N PRO A 431 -19.08 -20.05 -19.25
CA PRO A 431 -20.31 -19.68 -19.95
C PRO A 431 -21.33 -18.99 -19.04
N SER A 432 -21.32 -19.31 -17.74
CA SER A 432 -22.19 -18.74 -16.71
C SER A 432 -21.48 -18.74 -15.34
N VAL A 433 -22.04 -17.99 -14.38
CA VAL A 433 -21.59 -18.01 -12.98
C VAL A 433 -21.73 -19.41 -12.35
N SER A 434 -22.78 -20.15 -12.70
CA SER A 434 -22.96 -21.54 -12.24
C SER A 434 -21.90 -22.50 -12.75
N ALA A 435 -21.21 -22.16 -13.85
CA ALA A 435 -20.13 -22.93 -14.44
C ALA A 435 -18.73 -22.48 -13.95
N PHE A 436 -18.65 -21.70 -12.86
CA PHE A 436 -17.37 -21.23 -12.29
C PHE A 436 -16.38 -22.36 -11.97
N SER A 437 -16.88 -23.55 -11.62
CA SER A 437 -16.05 -24.74 -11.39
C SER A 437 -15.17 -25.11 -12.58
N LEU A 438 -15.60 -24.83 -13.82
CA LEU A 438 -14.78 -25.06 -15.02
C LEU A 438 -13.55 -24.14 -15.03
N ALA A 439 -13.70 -22.88 -14.60
CA ALA A 439 -12.59 -21.94 -14.51
C ALA A 439 -11.60 -22.35 -13.41
N ILE A 440 -12.10 -22.87 -12.28
CA ILE A 440 -11.25 -23.47 -11.22
C ILE A 440 -10.48 -24.67 -11.77
N GLU A 441 -11.17 -25.60 -12.44
CA GLU A 441 -10.54 -26.78 -13.02
C GLU A 441 -9.45 -26.38 -14.04
N ALA A 442 -9.74 -25.44 -14.93
CA ALA A 442 -8.76 -24.95 -15.90
C ALA A 442 -7.56 -24.28 -15.23
N ALA A 443 -7.78 -23.42 -14.22
CA ALA A 443 -6.70 -22.74 -13.51
C ALA A 443 -5.77 -23.72 -12.80
N LEU A 444 -6.31 -24.75 -12.13
CA LEU A 444 -5.52 -25.78 -11.47
C LEU A 444 -4.72 -26.65 -12.46
N ASN A 445 -5.32 -27.02 -13.59
CA ASN A 445 -4.60 -27.76 -14.62
C ASN A 445 -3.50 -26.90 -15.27
N MET A 446 -3.75 -25.62 -15.53
CA MET A 446 -2.73 -24.68 -15.99
C MET A 446 -1.58 -24.56 -14.99
N LYS A 447 -1.89 -24.42 -13.69
CA LYS A 447 -0.86 -24.38 -12.65
C LYS A 447 0.03 -25.62 -12.68
N ALA A 448 -0.56 -26.81 -12.80
CA ALA A 448 0.21 -28.05 -12.88
C ALA A 448 1.17 -28.08 -14.08
N ILE A 449 0.74 -27.54 -15.23
CA ILE A 449 1.60 -27.40 -16.42
C ILE A 449 2.75 -26.42 -16.14
N PHE A 450 2.43 -25.26 -15.55
CA PHE A 450 3.44 -24.23 -15.26
C PHE A 450 4.46 -24.71 -14.24
N ASP A 451 4.03 -25.44 -13.21
CA ASP A 451 4.90 -26.06 -12.22
C ASP A 451 5.86 -27.08 -12.87
N GLN A 452 5.40 -27.86 -13.85
CA GLN A 452 6.26 -28.78 -14.61
C GLN A 452 7.34 -28.06 -15.43
N PHE A 453 7.00 -26.87 -15.95
CA PHE A 453 7.96 -26.01 -16.64
C PHE A 453 8.83 -25.18 -15.67
N ASN A 454 8.65 -25.31 -14.35
CA ASN A 454 9.25 -24.47 -13.34
C ASN A 454 8.98 -22.96 -13.56
N LEU A 455 7.79 -22.64 -14.10
CA LEU A 455 7.32 -21.28 -14.25
C LEU A 455 6.46 -20.89 -13.06
N GLN A 456 6.84 -19.83 -12.36
CA GLN A 456 6.02 -19.31 -11.27
C GLN A 456 4.83 -18.53 -11.84
N SER A 457 3.63 -18.94 -11.44
CA SER A 457 2.37 -18.36 -11.89
C SER A 457 1.57 -17.78 -10.74
N PHE A 458 0.66 -16.87 -11.06
CA PHE A 458 -0.16 -16.13 -10.12
C PHE A 458 -1.63 -16.17 -10.55
N VAL A 459 -2.57 -16.07 -9.61
CA VAL A 459 -3.99 -16.26 -9.91
C VAL A 459 -4.86 -15.24 -9.22
N LYS A 460 -5.89 -14.77 -9.92
CA LYS A 460 -6.90 -13.87 -9.36
C LYS A 460 -8.29 -14.22 -9.85
N THR A 461 -9.31 -13.85 -9.07
CA THR A 461 -10.66 -13.76 -9.63
C THR A 461 -10.73 -12.53 -10.56
N SER A 462 -11.55 -12.61 -11.60
CA SER A 462 -11.83 -11.46 -12.48
C SER A 462 -12.70 -10.38 -11.82
N GLY A 463 -13.30 -10.67 -10.65
CA GLY A 463 -14.39 -9.91 -10.03
C GLY A 463 -15.73 -10.00 -10.80
N GLY A 464 -15.73 -10.67 -11.96
CA GLY A 464 -16.93 -11.05 -12.69
C GLY A 464 -17.24 -12.52 -12.47
N LYS A 465 -17.30 -13.30 -13.55
CA LYS A 465 -17.60 -14.73 -13.51
C LYS A 465 -16.37 -15.63 -13.77
N GLY A 466 -15.19 -15.08 -14.05
CA GLY A 466 -14.00 -15.87 -14.46
C GLY A 466 -12.83 -15.81 -13.48
N ILE A 467 -11.79 -16.58 -13.81
CA ILE A 467 -10.46 -16.59 -13.16
C ILE A 467 -9.42 -16.13 -14.17
N GLN A 468 -8.37 -15.45 -13.71
CA GLN A 468 -7.26 -15.05 -14.55
C GLN A 468 -5.96 -15.59 -13.97
N VAL A 469 -5.15 -16.22 -14.82
CA VAL A 469 -3.85 -16.80 -14.44
C VAL A 469 -2.74 -16.06 -15.17
N TYR A 470 -1.76 -15.59 -14.41
CA TYR A 470 -0.68 -14.71 -14.85
C TYR A 470 0.66 -15.44 -14.77
N ILE A 471 1.53 -15.16 -15.74
CA ILE A 471 2.96 -15.48 -15.68
C ILE A 471 3.71 -14.17 -15.96
N PRO A 472 4.49 -13.63 -15.00
CA PRO A 472 5.25 -12.41 -15.24
C PRO A 472 6.41 -12.69 -16.21
N LEU A 473 6.76 -11.70 -17.02
CA LEU A 473 7.85 -11.76 -17.99
C LEU A 473 8.84 -10.61 -17.76
N PRO A 474 10.12 -10.81 -18.10
CA PRO A 474 11.09 -9.73 -18.11
C PRO A 474 10.74 -8.72 -19.21
N LYS A 475 10.98 -7.44 -18.93
CA LYS A 475 10.65 -6.35 -19.85
C LYS A 475 11.52 -6.41 -21.13
N ASP A 476 10.93 -6.11 -22.28
CA ASP A 476 11.61 -5.98 -23.58
C ASP A 476 12.25 -7.26 -24.14
N VAL A 477 11.92 -8.44 -23.59
CA VAL A 477 12.55 -9.71 -24.00
C VAL A 477 11.69 -10.50 -25.00
N PHE A 478 10.38 -10.64 -24.76
CA PHE A 478 9.51 -11.53 -25.55
C PHE A 478 8.46 -10.75 -26.34
N THR A 479 8.23 -11.15 -27.59
CA THR A 479 7.17 -10.59 -28.44
C THR A 479 5.81 -11.25 -28.17
N TYR A 480 4.73 -10.69 -28.73
CA TYR A 480 3.41 -11.35 -28.68
C TYR A 480 3.39 -12.66 -29.47
N GLU A 481 4.16 -12.76 -30.55
CA GLU A 481 4.32 -13.99 -31.33
C GLU A 481 4.97 -15.09 -30.48
N ASP A 482 5.96 -14.72 -29.66
CA ASP A 482 6.63 -15.65 -28.73
C ASP A 482 5.67 -16.17 -27.67
N THR A 483 4.94 -15.27 -27.00
CA THR A 483 3.98 -15.69 -25.98
C THR A 483 2.81 -16.48 -26.58
N ARG A 484 2.48 -16.25 -27.86
CA ARG A 484 1.45 -17.01 -28.58
C ARG A 484 1.80 -18.49 -28.73
N ILE A 485 3.07 -18.82 -29.00
CA ILE A 485 3.52 -20.22 -29.10
C ILE A 485 3.19 -20.97 -27.80
N PHE A 486 3.53 -20.35 -26.67
CA PHE A 486 3.28 -20.93 -25.34
C PHE A 486 1.79 -21.00 -25.00
N THR A 487 1.05 -19.89 -25.17
CA THR A 487 -0.38 -19.85 -24.82
C THR A 487 -1.22 -20.80 -25.67
N GLU A 488 -0.92 -20.91 -26.97
CA GLU A 488 -1.58 -21.85 -27.86
C GLU A 488 -1.30 -23.31 -27.46
N PHE A 489 -0.04 -23.65 -27.16
CA PHE A 489 0.33 -24.98 -26.68
C PHE A 489 -0.47 -25.37 -25.43
N VAL A 490 -0.49 -24.51 -24.41
CA VAL A 490 -1.20 -24.78 -23.14
C VAL A 490 -2.69 -24.99 -23.39
N CYS A 491 -3.34 -24.12 -24.18
CA CYS A 491 -4.77 -24.22 -24.46
C CYS A 491 -5.12 -25.49 -25.26
N ARG A 492 -4.31 -25.85 -26.27
CA ARG A 492 -4.49 -27.08 -27.06
C ARG A 492 -4.30 -28.33 -26.20
N PHE A 493 -3.22 -28.38 -25.43
CA PHE A 493 -2.91 -29.49 -24.54
C PHE A 493 -4.05 -29.73 -23.53
N LEU A 494 -4.60 -28.67 -22.92
CA LEU A 494 -5.75 -28.80 -22.03
C LEU A 494 -7.02 -29.31 -22.74
N CYS A 495 -7.28 -28.86 -23.97
CA CYS A 495 -8.40 -29.36 -24.75
C CYS A 495 -8.24 -30.85 -25.11
N GLU A 496 -7.02 -31.32 -25.36
CA GLU A 496 -6.73 -32.73 -25.61
C GLU A 496 -6.87 -33.60 -24.36
N GLN A 497 -6.38 -33.10 -23.20
CA GLN A 497 -6.49 -33.81 -21.93
C GLN A 497 -7.92 -33.85 -21.39
N LYS A 498 -8.71 -32.80 -21.62
CA LYS A 498 -10.05 -32.61 -21.06
C LYS A 498 -11.06 -32.12 -22.12
N PRO A 499 -11.30 -32.90 -23.19
CA PRO A 499 -12.11 -32.48 -24.33
C PRO A 499 -13.58 -32.26 -23.99
N GLN A 500 -14.06 -32.78 -22.85
CA GLN A 500 -15.42 -32.55 -22.35
C GLN A 500 -15.57 -31.26 -21.54
N SER A 501 -14.48 -30.73 -20.98
CA SER A 501 -14.52 -29.52 -20.13
C SER A 501 -14.11 -28.26 -20.91
N PHE A 502 -13.18 -28.38 -21.86
CA PHE A 502 -12.51 -27.23 -22.49
C PHE A 502 -12.64 -27.21 -24.01
N THR A 503 -12.56 -26.02 -24.60
CA THR A 503 -12.56 -25.82 -26.05
C THR A 503 -11.82 -24.56 -26.46
N ILE A 504 -11.19 -24.58 -27.64
CA ILE A 504 -10.66 -23.39 -28.34
C ILE A 504 -11.61 -22.91 -29.46
N GLU A 505 -12.84 -23.43 -29.52
CA GLU A 505 -13.84 -23.03 -30.51
C GLU A 505 -14.35 -21.60 -30.27
N ARG A 506 -14.14 -20.73 -31.26
CA ARG A 506 -14.49 -19.32 -31.19
C ARG A 506 -16.00 -19.09 -31.20
N LEU A 507 -16.79 -19.89 -31.92
CA LEU A 507 -18.22 -19.69 -32.03
C LEU A 507 -18.96 -20.22 -30.81
N LYS A 508 -19.58 -19.32 -30.02
CA LYS A 508 -20.31 -19.67 -28.78
C LYS A 508 -21.30 -20.82 -28.94
N LYS A 509 -22.01 -20.89 -30.06
CA LYS A 509 -22.97 -21.97 -30.39
C LYS A 509 -22.35 -23.37 -30.49
N ASN A 510 -21.07 -23.46 -30.83
CA ASN A 510 -20.33 -24.72 -31.01
C ASN A 510 -19.50 -25.09 -29.77
N ARG A 511 -19.57 -24.30 -28.69
CA ARG A 511 -18.80 -24.56 -27.46
C ARG A 511 -19.44 -25.62 -26.57
N HIS A 512 -20.72 -25.92 -26.74
CA HIS A 512 -21.45 -26.96 -26.00
C HIS A 512 -21.24 -26.90 -24.47
N ASN A 513 -21.40 -25.72 -23.85
CA ASN A 513 -21.21 -25.45 -22.42
C ASN A 513 -19.79 -25.70 -21.87
N LYS A 514 -18.79 -25.93 -22.72
CA LYS A 514 -17.38 -26.00 -22.35
C LYS A 514 -16.82 -24.61 -22.06
N LEU A 515 -15.76 -24.56 -21.25
CA LEU A 515 -14.98 -23.34 -21.05
C LEU A 515 -14.17 -23.04 -22.30
N TYR A 516 -14.27 -21.81 -22.79
CA TYR A 516 -13.50 -21.33 -23.92
C TYR A 516 -12.13 -20.86 -23.45
N LEU A 517 -11.08 -21.52 -23.93
CA LEU A 517 -9.69 -21.15 -23.66
C LEU A 517 -9.19 -20.24 -24.79
N ASP A 518 -9.37 -18.92 -24.61
CA ASP A 518 -9.03 -17.94 -25.65
C ASP A 518 -7.58 -17.47 -25.57
N TYR A 519 -6.69 -18.24 -26.17
CA TYR A 519 -5.28 -17.84 -26.29
C TYR A 519 -5.08 -16.59 -27.17
N VAL A 520 -6.12 -16.10 -27.88
CA VAL A 520 -6.05 -14.89 -28.72
C VAL A 520 -6.36 -13.62 -27.92
N GLN A 521 -6.91 -13.71 -26.70
CA GLN A 521 -7.09 -12.53 -25.84
C GLN A 521 -5.75 -11.94 -25.39
N HIS A 522 -4.69 -12.74 -25.32
CA HIS A 522 -3.35 -12.27 -25.07
C HIS A 522 -2.71 -11.77 -26.37
N ALA A 523 -3.03 -10.54 -26.75
CA ALA A 523 -2.54 -9.91 -27.97
C ALA A 523 -2.36 -8.40 -27.79
N GLU A 524 -1.63 -7.78 -28.71
CA GLU A 524 -1.46 -6.33 -28.76
C GLU A 524 -2.81 -5.60 -28.83
N GLY A 525 -2.91 -4.47 -28.12
CA GLY A 525 -4.11 -3.63 -28.08
C GLY A 525 -5.29 -4.20 -27.26
N LYS A 526 -5.21 -5.45 -26.80
CA LYS A 526 -6.18 -6.02 -25.85
C LYS A 526 -5.88 -5.53 -24.44
N THR A 527 -6.93 -5.41 -23.64
CA THR A 527 -6.84 -4.97 -22.24
C THR A 527 -7.51 -5.98 -21.33
N ILE A 528 -6.99 -6.11 -20.11
CA ILE A 528 -7.56 -6.94 -19.07
C ILE A 528 -7.75 -6.13 -17.79
N ILE A 529 -8.73 -6.51 -16.99
CA ILE A 529 -8.99 -5.88 -15.69
C ILE A 529 -7.76 -6.04 -14.79
N ALA A 530 -7.25 -4.92 -14.28
CA ALA A 530 -6.08 -4.90 -13.39
C ALA A 530 -6.37 -5.67 -12.08
N PRO A 531 -5.37 -6.34 -11.48
CA PRO A 531 -5.45 -6.82 -10.11
C PRO A 531 -5.92 -5.71 -9.17
N TYR A 532 -6.82 -6.02 -8.24
CA TYR A 532 -7.43 -5.07 -7.29
C TYR A 532 -8.36 -4.01 -7.88
N SER A 533 -8.62 -4.01 -9.19
CA SER A 533 -9.66 -3.15 -9.73
C SER A 533 -11.06 -3.59 -9.24
N PRO A 534 -11.94 -2.65 -8.85
CA PRO A 534 -13.36 -2.92 -8.69
C PRO A 534 -14.03 -3.32 -10.00
N ARG A 535 -15.23 -3.88 -9.86
CA ARG A 535 -16.15 -4.21 -10.96
C ARG A 535 -17.49 -3.50 -10.77
N GLY A 536 -18.10 -3.10 -11.89
CA GLY A 536 -19.41 -2.45 -11.94
C GLY A 536 -20.59 -3.40 -11.72
N ASN A 537 -20.46 -4.39 -10.85
CA ASN A 537 -21.59 -5.25 -10.42
C ASN A 537 -22.17 -4.74 -9.09
N GLU A 538 -23.40 -5.14 -8.79
CA GLU A 538 -24.14 -4.65 -7.61
C GLU A 538 -23.44 -4.94 -6.28
N GLN A 539 -22.63 -6.00 -6.20
CA GLN A 539 -21.93 -6.43 -4.99
C GLN A 539 -20.58 -5.75 -4.78
N GLY A 540 -20.13 -4.88 -5.69
CA GLY A 540 -18.83 -4.22 -5.59
C GLY A 540 -17.67 -5.21 -5.51
N LEU A 541 -17.73 -6.29 -6.29
CA LEU A 541 -16.68 -7.31 -6.30
C LEU A 541 -15.39 -6.75 -6.90
N ILE A 542 -14.29 -7.28 -6.40
CA ILE A 542 -12.94 -6.89 -6.80
C ILE A 542 -12.31 -8.00 -7.65
N ALA A 543 -11.48 -7.61 -8.61
CA ALA A 543 -10.61 -8.53 -9.33
C ALA A 543 -9.44 -8.99 -8.43
N THR A 544 -9.72 -9.90 -7.51
CA THR A 544 -8.91 -10.15 -6.31
C THR A 544 -7.79 -11.17 -6.53
N PRO A 545 -6.52 -10.78 -6.35
CA PRO A 545 -5.39 -11.71 -6.21
C PRO A 545 -5.56 -12.74 -5.10
N LEU A 546 -5.20 -13.98 -5.40
CA LEU A 546 -5.31 -15.14 -4.52
C LEU A 546 -3.96 -15.85 -4.38
N TYR A 547 -3.75 -16.46 -3.21
CA TYR A 547 -2.79 -17.54 -3.07
C TYR A 547 -3.36 -18.82 -3.73
N TRP A 548 -2.50 -19.67 -4.29
CA TRP A 548 -2.96 -20.85 -5.02
C TRP A 548 -3.73 -21.84 -4.15
N GLU A 549 -3.44 -21.91 -2.85
CA GLU A 549 -4.13 -22.74 -1.87
C GLU A 549 -5.61 -22.35 -1.69
N GLU A 550 -5.99 -21.15 -2.12
CA GLU A 550 -7.36 -20.64 -2.05
C GLU A 550 -8.20 -21.08 -3.27
N VAL A 551 -7.56 -21.53 -4.35
CA VAL A 551 -8.22 -21.98 -5.59
C VAL A 551 -8.77 -23.39 -5.39
N THR A 552 -9.85 -23.46 -4.64
CA THR A 552 -10.57 -24.70 -4.30
C THR A 552 -11.95 -24.73 -4.93
N ASP A 553 -12.62 -25.89 -4.86
CA ASP A 553 -14.01 -26.07 -5.29
C ASP A 553 -15.01 -25.16 -4.55
N LYS A 554 -14.62 -24.58 -3.41
CA LYS A 554 -15.40 -23.62 -2.62
C LYS A 554 -15.20 -22.17 -3.05
N LEU A 555 -14.22 -21.86 -3.89
CA LEU A 555 -13.94 -20.50 -4.33
C LEU A 555 -15.15 -19.92 -5.09
N ARG A 556 -15.58 -18.71 -4.72
CA ARG A 556 -16.62 -17.96 -5.44
C ARG A 556 -16.19 -16.49 -5.56
N PRO A 557 -16.44 -15.81 -6.70
CA PRO A 557 -16.15 -14.38 -6.83
C PRO A 557 -16.84 -13.51 -5.76
N THR A 558 -18.04 -13.91 -5.33
CA THR A 558 -18.86 -13.21 -4.32
C THR A 558 -18.24 -13.17 -2.93
N LEU A 559 -17.14 -13.90 -2.69
CA LEU A 559 -16.38 -13.84 -1.44
C LEU A 559 -15.53 -12.57 -1.32
N PHE A 560 -15.39 -11.79 -2.40
CA PHE A 560 -14.45 -10.67 -2.46
C PHE A 560 -15.11 -9.32 -2.78
N PRO A 561 -16.11 -8.87 -2.00
CA PRO A 561 -16.53 -7.49 -2.04
C PRO A 561 -15.44 -6.58 -1.45
N MET A 562 -15.50 -5.29 -1.80
CA MET A 562 -14.52 -4.27 -1.42
C MET A 562 -14.08 -4.28 0.07
N PRO A 563 -14.97 -4.32 1.08
CA PRO A 563 -14.55 -4.30 2.48
C PRO A 563 -13.73 -5.54 2.88
N VAL A 564 -14.09 -6.71 2.34
CA VAL A 564 -13.40 -7.98 2.62
C VAL A 564 -11.99 -7.97 2.05
N VAL A 565 -11.79 -7.38 0.87
CA VAL A 565 -10.45 -7.28 0.27
C VAL A 565 -9.52 -6.39 1.09
N LEU A 566 -10.02 -5.26 1.63
CA LEU A 566 -9.23 -4.41 2.52
C LEU A 566 -8.76 -5.15 3.78
N GLU A 567 -9.69 -5.88 4.43
CA GLU A 567 -9.35 -6.68 5.60
C GLU A 567 -8.36 -7.81 5.26
N ARG A 568 -8.55 -8.45 4.11
CA ARG A 568 -7.68 -9.53 3.63
C ARG A 568 -6.25 -9.04 3.44
N ILE A 569 -6.03 -7.90 2.79
CA ILE A 569 -4.67 -7.37 2.56
C ILE A 569 -3.97 -7.09 3.88
N LYS A 570 -4.68 -6.48 4.83
CA LYS A 570 -4.15 -6.22 6.18
C LYS A 570 -3.74 -7.50 6.92
N ASN A 571 -4.53 -8.55 6.83
CA ASN A 571 -4.35 -9.77 7.63
C ASN A 571 -3.48 -10.84 6.95
N GLN A 572 -3.49 -10.89 5.62
CA GLN A 572 -2.91 -11.98 4.84
C GLN A 572 -1.73 -11.53 3.98
N GLY A 573 -1.61 -10.24 3.68
CA GLY A 573 -0.64 -9.70 2.74
C GLY A 573 -1.12 -9.75 1.29
N ASP A 574 -0.21 -9.46 0.36
CA ASP A 574 -0.46 -9.37 -1.07
C ASP A 574 0.07 -10.63 -1.79
N PRO A 575 -0.80 -11.46 -2.40
CA PRO A 575 -0.38 -12.64 -3.17
C PRO A 575 0.44 -12.33 -4.42
N PHE A 576 0.36 -11.11 -4.95
CA PHE A 576 1.05 -10.64 -6.16
C PHE A 576 2.26 -9.75 -5.85
N LYS A 577 2.65 -9.63 -4.58
CA LYS A 577 3.72 -8.73 -4.11
C LYS A 577 5.01 -8.80 -4.94
N ASN A 578 5.50 -10.02 -5.18
CA ASN A 578 6.79 -10.23 -5.86
C ASN A 578 6.62 -10.45 -7.38
N PHE A 579 5.45 -10.12 -7.94
CA PHE A 579 5.10 -10.44 -9.32
C PHE A 579 6.12 -9.91 -10.33
N ARG A 580 6.56 -8.65 -10.19
CA ARG A 580 7.52 -8.02 -11.10
C ARG A 580 8.93 -8.55 -10.91
N GLU A 581 9.39 -8.71 -9.66
CA GLU A 581 10.70 -9.28 -9.34
C GLU A 581 10.87 -10.68 -9.92
N ILE A 582 9.86 -11.53 -9.77
CA ILE A 582 9.86 -12.88 -10.34
C ILE A 582 9.88 -12.85 -11.87
N GLY A 583 9.25 -11.84 -12.49
CA GLY A 583 9.31 -11.64 -13.95
C GLY A 583 10.73 -11.48 -14.47
N GLU A 584 11.55 -10.69 -13.80
CA GLU A 584 12.95 -10.44 -14.19
C GLU A 584 13.82 -11.70 -14.07
N GLU A 585 13.49 -12.62 -13.15
CA GLU A 585 14.23 -13.87 -12.93
C GLU A 585 13.61 -15.09 -13.64
N GLN A 586 12.44 -14.94 -14.25
CA GLN A 586 11.66 -16.04 -14.82
C GLN A 586 12.37 -16.66 -16.02
N LYS A 587 12.55 -17.98 -16.02
CA LYS A 587 13.24 -18.73 -17.09
C LYS A 587 12.31 -19.09 -18.27
N PHE A 588 11.50 -18.13 -18.72
CA PHE A 588 10.52 -18.35 -19.79
C PHE A 588 11.15 -18.74 -21.14
N GLU A 589 12.33 -18.19 -21.45
CA GLU A 589 13.06 -18.48 -22.69
C GLU A 589 13.37 -19.98 -22.87
N VAL A 590 13.73 -20.66 -21.77
CA VAL A 590 14.05 -22.09 -21.78
C VAL A 590 12.83 -22.89 -22.25
N VAL A 591 11.65 -22.57 -21.73
CA VAL A 591 10.39 -23.22 -22.08
C VAL A 591 10.02 -22.94 -23.53
N LEU A 592 10.14 -21.68 -23.96
CA LEU A 592 9.83 -21.28 -25.33
C LEU A 592 10.72 -22.01 -26.35
N ASN A 593 12.01 -22.14 -26.08
CA ASN A 593 12.94 -22.86 -26.94
C ASN A 593 12.61 -24.36 -27.02
N GLN A 594 12.27 -24.99 -25.88
CA GLN A 594 11.78 -26.38 -25.87
C GLN A 594 10.53 -26.56 -26.73
N LEU A 595 9.56 -25.65 -26.63
CA LEU A 595 8.34 -25.72 -27.43
C LEU A 595 8.61 -25.52 -28.93
N ARG A 596 9.49 -24.58 -29.29
CA ARG A 596 9.90 -24.37 -30.68
C ARG A 596 10.56 -25.61 -31.28
N ASP A 597 11.35 -26.34 -30.50
CA ASP A 597 11.98 -27.58 -30.96
C ASP A 597 11.00 -28.74 -31.09
N LEU A 598 9.95 -28.79 -30.27
CA LEU A 598 8.86 -29.77 -30.41
C LEU A 598 7.96 -29.51 -31.63
N MET A 599 7.96 -28.28 -32.16
CA MET A 599 7.16 -27.86 -33.31
C MET A 599 7.91 -27.91 -34.64
N LYS A 600 9.23 -28.18 -34.63
CA LYS A 600 10.03 -28.51 -35.81
C LYS A 600 9.90 -29.99 -36.13
#